data_AF-X1U526-F1
#
_entry.id   AF-X1U526-F1
#
_cell.length_a   1.000
_cell.length_b   1.000
_cell.length_c   1.000
_cell.angle_alpha   90.00
_cell.angle_beta   90.00
_cell.angle_gamma   90.00
#
_symmetry.space_group_name_H-M   'P 1'
#
loop_
_entity.id
_entity.type
_entity.pdbx_description
1 polymer ?
#
loop_
_entity_poly.entity_id
_entity_poly.type
_entity_poly.pdbx_seq_one_letter_code
_entity_poly.pdbx_strand_id
1 'polypeptide(L)'
;MVKNSAQRIVFPILDADGDPVTGAAADTPDSEYSLDGASFVDITDEIHEIATASGIYYLDLTAGETNGDVVCIQIKTATAGTKTTVLVFYTAAQSLNTIDTGVDAIKAVTDNLPNNGALNDLAAILADTNELQTDWANGGRLDLLIDAITTYVDLIDDATNGLAAIKAEVEG
;
A
#
# COMPACT_ATOMS: atom_id res chain seq x y z
N MET A 1 -7.06 18.65 -10.33
CA MET A 1 -6.81 17.63 -11.37
C MET A 1 -5.79 16.61 -10.84
N VAL A 2 -5.76 15.39 -11.37
CA VAL A 2 -4.74 14.42 -10.98
C VAL A 2 -3.48 14.71 -11.79
N LYS A 3 -2.36 14.94 -11.13
CA LYS A 3 -1.09 15.24 -11.79
C LYS A 3 -0.61 14.04 -12.61
N ASN A 4 -0.08 14.31 -13.80
CA ASN A 4 0.50 13.29 -14.68
C ASN A 4 -0.48 12.17 -15.05
N SER A 5 -1.72 12.53 -15.36
CA SER A 5 -2.79 11.60 -15.72
C SER A 5 -3.64 12.18 -16.83
N ALA A 6 -4.03 11.35 -17.80
CA ALA A 6 -4.90 11.79 -18.89
C ALA A 6 -6.28 12.16 -18.32
N GLN A 7 -6.79 13.35 -18.67
CA GLN A 7 -8.04 13.87 -18.12
C GLN A 7 -8.85 14.61 -19.19
N ARG A 8 -10.17 14.47 -19.13
CA ARG A 8 -11.12 15.29 -19.91
C ARG A 8 -11.53 16.51 -19.10
N ILE A 9 -11.51 17.69 -19.72
CA ILE A 9 -12.15 18.90 -19.18
C ILE A 9 -13.36 19.26 -20.03
N VAL A 10 -14.34 19.92 -19.42
CA VAL A 10 -15.59 20.34 -20.06
C VAL A 10 -15.86 21.80 -19.74
N PHE A 11 -16.19 22.60 -20.75
CA PHE A 11 -16.33 24.04 -20.64
C PHE A 11 -17.21 24.63 -21.75
N PRO A 12 -17.84 25.80 -21.53
CA PRO A 12 -18.50 26.53 -22.61
C PRO A 12 -17.49 27.36 -23.43
N ILE A 13 -17.83 27.64 -24.69
CA ILE A 13 -17.32 28.80 -25.42
C ILE A 13 -18.38 29.88 -25.35
N LEU A 14 -18.01 31.09 -24.93
CA LEU A 14 -18.96 32.19 -24.73
C LEU A 14 -18.67 33.34 -25.69
N ASP A 15 -19.71 34.07 -26.08
CA ASP A 15 -19.57 35.34 -26.78
C ASP A 15 -19.33 36.53 -25.82
N ALA A 16 -19.41 37.75 -26.37
CA ALA A 16 -19.22 38.98 -25.60
C ALA A 16 -20.33 39.26 -24.58
N ASP A 17 -21.52 38.68 -24.79
CA ASP A 17 -22.69 38.85 -23.94
C ASP A 17 -22.79 37.73 -22.88
N GLY A 18 -21.94 36.70 -23.01
CA GLY A 18 -21.87 35.57 -22.09
C GLY A 18 -22.74 34.39 -22.53
N ASP A 19 -23.22 34.39 -23.77
CA ASP A 19 -24.06 33.33 -24.31
C ASP A 19 -23.18 32.21 -24.91
N PRO A 20 -23.55 30.92 -24.73
CA PRO A 20 -22.83 29.80 -25.33
C PRO A 20 -22.85 29.82 -26.86
N VAL A 21 -21.68 29.61 -27.47
CA VAL A 21 -21.47 29.62 -28.92
C VAL A 21 -21.24 28.20 -29.44
N THR A 22 -22.04 27.78 -30.42
CA THR A 22 -21.92 26.49 -31.11
C THR A 22 -21.02 26.56 -32.34
N GLY A 23 -20.47 25.43 -32.78
CA GLY A 23 -19.68 25.31 -34.00
C GLY A 23 -18.21 25.72 -33.88
N ALA A 24 -17.75 26.13 -32.70
CA ALA A 24 -16.40 26.67 -32.50
C ALA A 24 -15.26 25.67 -32.75
N ALA A 25 -15.57 24.36 -32.69
CA ALA A 25 -14.63 23.29 -33.00
C ALA A 25 -14.30 23.18 -34.50
N ALA A 26 -15.16 23.71 -35.39
CA ALA A 26 -14.93 23.69 -36.83
C ALA A 26 -14.11 24.90 -37.32
N ASP A 27 -14.00 25.95 -36.51
CA ASP A 27 -13.40 27.24 -36.86
C ASP A 27 -11.95 27.34 -36.37
N THR A 28 -11.13 26.35 -36.72
CA THR A 28 -9.69 26.28 -36.39
C THR A 28 -9.41 26.63 -34.92
N PRO A 29 -9.90 25.81 -33.97
CA PRO A 29 -9.56 25.99 -32.57
C PRO A 29 -8.05 25.95 -32.35
N ASP A 30 -7.59 26.69 -31.35
CA ASP A 30 -6.19 26.86 -30.97
C ASP A 30 -6.12 26.75 -29.44
N SER A 31 -6.09 25.49 -28.97
CA SER A 31 -6.06 25.12 -27.56
C SER A 31 -4.61 24.96 -27.12
N GLU A 32 -4.23 25.65 -26.05
CA GLU A 32 -2.86 25.63 -25.55
C GLU A 32 -2.83 25.45 -24.03
N TYR A 33 -1.78 24.80 -23.54
CA TYR A 33 -1.53 24.61 -22.11
C TYR A 33 -0.22 25.27 -21.66
N SER A 34 -0.18 25.65 -20.39
CA SER A 34 1.01 26.11 -19.69
C SER A 34 1.10 25.40 -18.35
N LEU A 35 2.29 24.83 -18.09
CA LEU A 35 2.61 24.18 -16.82
C LEU A 35 3.43 25.14 -15.97
N ASP A 36 2.97 25.41 -14.74
CA ASP A 36 3.72 26.15 -13.73
C ASP A 36 4.25 27.52 -14.22
N GLY A 37 3.52 28.17 -15.14
CA GLY A 37 3.88 29.47 -15.71
C GLY A 37 4.87 29.42 -16.88
N ALA A 38 5.12 28.25 -17.46
CA ALA A 38 5.90 28.12 -18.69
C ALA A 38 5.21 28.77 -19.90
N SER A 39 5.94 28.89 -21.03
CA SER A 39 5.34 29.31 -22.30
C SER A 39 4.21 28.36 -22.71
N PHE A 40 3.17 28.90 -23.32
CA PHE A 40 2.08 28.10 -23.86
C PHE A 40 2.58 27.18 -24.97
N VAL A 41 2.08 25.95 -24.94
CA VAL A 41 2.36 24.89 -25.89
C VAL A 41 1.04 24.40 -26.47
N ASP A 42 1.06 24.10 -27.77
CA ASP A 42 -0.07 23.57 -28.53
C ASP A 42 -0.58 22.23 -27.97
N ILE A 43 -1.89 22.10 -27.80
CA ILE A 43 -2.54 20.85 -27.43
C ILE A 43 -2.85 20.10 -28.73
N THR A 44 -2.38 18.86 -28.83
CA THR A 44 -2.48 18.11 -30.09
C THR A 44 -3.91 17.73 -30.47
N ASP A 45 -4.77 17.46 -29.48
CA ASP A 45 -6.18 17.15 -29.68
C ASP A 45 -7.04 18.35 -29.32
N GLU A 46 -7.62 19.00 -30.32
CA GLU A 46 -8.36 20.24 -30.16
C GLU A 46 -9.76 20.04 -29.54
N ILE A 47 -10.47 21.15 -29.29
CA ILE A 47 -11.81 21.10 -28.65
C ILE A 47 -12.85 20.35 -29.49
N HIS A 48 -13.79 19.72 -28.81
CA HIS A 48 -14.91 19.01 -29.41
C HIS A 48 -16.24 19.44 -28.79
N GLU A 49 -17.22 19.81 -29.61
CA GLU A 49 -18.55 20.18 -29.09
C GLU A 49 -19.31 18.94 -28.60
N ILE A 50 -19.86 19.01 -27.38
CA ILE A 50 -20.72 17.97 -26.81
C ILE A 50 -22.10 18.13 -27.41
N ALA A 51 -22.48 17.22 -28.31
CA ALA A 51 -23.76 17.25 -29.01
C ALA A 51 -23.97 18.52 -29.87
N THR A 52 -24.90 18.45 -30.81
CA THR A 52 -25.17 19.55 -31.74
C THR A 52 -25.78 20.75 -31.03
N ALA A 53 -25.24 21.94 -31.29
CA ALA A 53 -25.81 23.21 -30.82
C ALA A 53 -25.87 23.36 -29.29
N SER A 54 -24.92 22.77 -28.55
CA SER A 54 -24.90 22.88 -27.09
C SER A 54 -24.13 24.11 -26.61
N GLY A 55 -23.12 24.56 -27.37
CA GLY A 55 -22.14 25.54 -26.91
C GLY A 55 -21.23 25.06 -25.77
N ILE A 56 -21.29 23.76 -25.42
CA ILE A 56 -20.46 23.10 -24.42
C ILE A 56 -19.49 22.18 -25.12
N TYR A 57 -18.21 22.25 -24.75
CA TYR A 57 -17.12 21.54 -25.39
C TYR A 57 -16.35 20.70 -24.38
N TYR A 58 -15.62 19.72 -24.88
CA TYR A 58 -14.60 19.02 -24.13
C TYR A 58 -13.24 19.10 -24.82
N LEU A 59 -12.20 18.91 -24.01
CA LEU A 59 -10.81 18.79 -24.43
C LEU A 59 -10.20 17.62 -23.65
N ASP A 60 -9.56 16.69 -24.38
CA ASP A 60 -8.87 15.56 -23.78
C ASP A 60 -7.38 15.90 -23.63
N LEU A 61 -6.91 15.94 -22.39
CA LEU A 61 -5.51 16.18 -22.06
C LEU A 61 -4.79 14.85 -21.86
N THR A 62 -3.57 14.79 -22.36
CA THR A 62 -2.61 13.73 -22.08
C THR A 62 -2.05 13.84 -20.67
N ALA A 63 -1.40 12.77 -20.20
CA ALA A 63 -0.70 12.80 -18.91
C ALA A 63 0.41 13.86 -18.86
N GLY A 64 1.10 14.12 -19.98
CA GLY A 64 2.16 15.13 -20.03
C GLY A 64 1.64 16.55 -19.82
N GLU A 65 0.47 16.87 -20.39
CA GLU A 65 -0.19 18.17 -20.30
C GLU A 65 -0.78 18.46 -18.91
N THR A 66 -0.89 17.45 -18.04
CA THR A 66 -1.33 17.60 -16.65
C THR A 66 -0.20 17.44 -15.63
N ASN A 67 1.07 17.45 -16.07
CA ASN A 67 2.22 17.15 -15.21
C ASN A 67 2.85 18.39 -14.52
N GLY A 68 2.17 19.54 -14.48
CA GLY A 68 2.53 20.69 -13.64
C GLY A 68 1.77 20.67 -12.31
N ASP A 69 2.19 21.46 -11.32
CA ASP A 69 1.40 21.69 -10.09
C ASP A 69 0.21 22.63 -10.36
N VAL A 70 0.39 23.55 -11.32
CA VAL A 70 -0.67 24.37 -11.89
C VAL A 70 -0.71 24.14 -13.39
N VAL A 71 -1.90 23.87 -13.91
CA VAL A 71 -2.19 23.73 -15.33
C VAL A 71 -3.09 24.89 -15.74
N CYS A 72 -2.58 25.80 -16.56
CA CYS A 72 -3.34 26.86 -17.19
C CYS A 72 -3.62 26.47 -18.63
N ILE A 73 -4.86 26.62 -19.09
CA ILE A 73 -5.28 26.29 -20.44
C ILE A 73 -5.98 27.51 -21.02
N GLN A 74 -5.62 27.88 -22.23
CA GLN A 74 -6.33 28.87 -23.00
C GLN A 74 -6.88 28.23 -24.27
N ILE A 75 -8.15 28.49 -24.56
CA ILE A 75 -8.83 28.02 -25.76
C ILE A 75 -9.24 29.23 -26.56
N LYS A 76 -8.73 29.31 -27.79
CA LYS A 76 -9.10 30.31 -28.79
C LYS A 76 -9.81 29.62 -29.95
N THR A 77 -10.66 30.37 -30.64
CA THR A 77 -11.32 29.94 -31.88
C THR A 77 -11.44 31.14 -32.82
N ALA A 78 -11.51 30.88 -34.12
CA ALA A 78 -11.74 31.92 -35.12
C ALA A 78 -13.22 32.31 -35.26
N THR A 79 -14.14 31.65 -34.54
CA THR A 79 -15.57 31.99 -34.54
C THR A 79 -15.78 33.45 -34.15
N ALA A 80 -16.50 34.21 -34.98
CA ALA A 80 -16.68 35.64 -34.77
C ALA A 80 -17.46 35.92 -33.46
N GLY A 81 -16.98 36.88 -32.67
CA GLY A 81 -17.65 37.34 -31.45
C GLY A 81 -17.35 36.53 -30.19
N THR A 82 -16.67 35.38 -30.29
CA THR A 82 -16.28 34.58 -29.11
C THR A 82 -15.18 35.23 -28.29
N LYS A 83 -15.17 34.94 -26.99
CA LYS A 83 -14.06 35.26 -26.08
C LYS A 83 -13.18 34.04 -25.87
N THR A 84 -11.89 34.27 -25.61
CA THR A 84 -10.96 33.23 -25.20
C THR A 84 -11.42 32.64 -23.87
N THR A 85 -11.55 31.32 -23.81
CA THR A 85 -11.84 30.60 -22.57
C THR A 85 -10.52 30.29 -21.87
N VAL A 86 -10.38 30.66 -20.60
CA VAL A 86 -9.20 30.34 -19.78
C VAL A 86 -9.61 29.50 -18.59
N LEU A 87 -8.93 28.37 -18.39
CA LEU A 87 -9.13 27.49 -17.25
C LEU A 87 -7.83 27.34 -16.47
N VAL A 88 -7.91 27.32 -15.14
CA VAL A 88 -6.76 27.11 -14.26
C VAL A 88 -7.09 26.01 -13.26
N PHE A 89 -6.24 24.98 -13.23
CA PHE A 89 -6.39 23.85 -12.35
C PHE A 89 -5.15 23.67 -11.49
N TYR A 90 -5.36 23.45 -10.19
CA TYR A 90 -4.33 22.90 -9.33
C TYR A 90 -4.33 21.38 -9.44
N THR A 91 -3.15 20.78 -9.56
CA THR A 91 -2.98 19.33 -9.60
C THR A 91 -2.49 18.80 -8.26
N ALA A 92 -2.74 17.51 -8.03
CA ALA A 92 -2.18 16.79 -6.90
C ALA A 92 -1.60 15.45 -7.40
N ALA A 93 -0.50 15.01 -6.77
CA ALA A 93 0.12 13.74 -7.10
C ALA A 93 -0.85 12.55 -6.89
N GLN A 94 -0.64 11.48 -7.65
CA GLN A 94 -1.33 10.22 -7.41
C GLN A 94 -0.88 9.63 -6.07
N SER A 95 -1.75 9.69 -5.05
CA SER A 95 -1.47 9.12 -3.72
C SER A 95 -1.34 7.59 -3.74
N LEU A 96 -1.74 6.92 -4.83
CA LEU A 96 -1.75 5.48 -4.96
C LEU A 96 -0.33 4.86 -5.05
N ASN A 97 0.62 5.57 -5.66
CA ASN A 97 1.98 5.05 -5.90
C ASN A 97 2.78 4.88 -4.59
N THR A 98 2.62 5.81 -3.66
CA THR A 98 3.26 5.74 -2.34
C THR A 98 2.68 4.61 -1.48
N ILE A 99 1.36 4.36 -1.59
CA ILE A 99 0.69 3.27 -0.87
C ILE A 99 1.15 1.92 -1.42
N ASP A 100 1.27 1.79 -2.73
CA ASP A 100 1.73 0.56 -3.40
C ASP A 100 3.13 0.15 -2.93
N THR A 101 4.08 1.09 -2.90
CA THR A 101 5.43 0.85 -2.38
C THR A 101 5.41 0.39 -0.91
N GLY A 102 4.54 0.96 -0.08
CA GLY A 102 4.38 0.56 1.31
C GLY A 102 3.78 -0.84 1.47
N VAL A 103 2.78 -1.17 0.65
CA VAL A 103 2.14 -2.49 0.61
C VAL A 103 3.13 -3.55 0.15
N ASP A 104 3.94 -3.27 -0.86
CA ASP A 104 5.00 -4.16 -1.34
C ASP A 104 6.03 -4.46 -0.24
N ALA A 105 6.46 -3.43 0.50
CA ALA A 105 7.38 -3.61 1.62
C ALA A 105 6.77 -4.48 2.74
N ILE A 106 5.50 -4.25 3.09
CA ILE A 106 4.79 -5.06 4.09
C ILE A 106 4.62 -6.49 3.61
N LYS A 107 4.27 -6.69 2.33
CA LYS A 107 4.13 -8.00 1.72
C LYS A 107 5.46 -8.76 1.76
N ALA A 108 6.57 -8.11 1.41
CA ALA A 108 7.89 -8.72 1.47
C ALA A 108 8.26 -9.20 2.89
N VAL A 109 7.94 -8.43 3.92
CA VAL A 109 8.12 -8.86 5.31
C VAL A 109 7.18 -10.03 5.65
N THR A 110 5.92 -9.96 5.23
CA THR A 110 4.91 -10.99 5.52
C THR A 110 5.21 -12.31 4.82
N ASP A 111 5.73 -12.27 3.59
CA ASP A 111 6.16 -13.46 2.83
C ASP A 111 7.36 -14.17 3.48
N ASN A 112 8.20 -13.43 4.21
CA ASN A 112 9.32 -13.99 4.97
C ASN A 112 8.88 -14.60 6.31
N LEU A 113 7.64 -14.39 6.76
CA LEU A 113 7.12 -15.10 7.93
C LEU A 113 6.85 -16.57 7.58
N PRO A 114 7.06 -17.52 8.53
CA PRO A 114 6.77 -18.93 8.32
C PRO A 114 5.34 -19.18 7.78
N ASN A 115 5.21 -20.15 6.88
CA ASN A 115 3.98 -20.49 6.15
C ASN A 115 3.30 -19.28 5.52
N ASN A 116 4.08 -18.38 4.93
CA ASN A 116 3.60 -17.18 4.26
C ASN A 116 2.71 -16.31 5.19
N GLY A 117 3.06 -16.25 6.47
CA GLY A 117 2.31 -15.52 7.48
C GLY A 117 1.09 -16.26 8.04
N ALA A 118 0.81 -17.51 7.65
CA ALA A 118 -0.29 -18.29 8.22
C ALA A 118 -0.04 -18.68 9.69
N LEU A 119 1.22 -18.71 10.15
CA LEU A 119 1.63 -18.96 11.55
C LEU A 119 1.05 -20.24 12.20
N ASN A 120 0.59 -21.20 11.41
CA ASN A 120 0.13 -22.52 11.85
C ASN A 120 1.19 -23.31 12.63
N ASP A 121 2.47 -23.18 12.27
CA ASP A 121 3.58 -23.83 13.00
C ASP A 121 3.66 -23.37 14.46
N LEU A 122 3.31 -22.12 14.76
CA LEU A 122 3.35 -21.60 16.12
C LEU A 122 2.31 -22.27 17.02
N ALA A 123 1.15 -22.63 16.47
CA ALA A 123 0.12 -23.36 17.20
C ALA A 123 0.57 -24.79 17.53
N ALA A 124 1.25 -25.46 16.59
CA ALA A 124 1.83 -26.79 16.82
C ALA A 124 2.95 -26.74 17.88
N ILE A 125 3.87 -25.78 17.77
CA ILE A 125 4.94 -25.56 18.77
C ILE A 125 4.34 -25.30 20.16
N LEU A 126 3.29 -24.48 20.24
CA LEU A 126 2.63 -24.20 21.53
C LEU A 126 1.99 -25.45 22.13
N ALA A 127 1.39 -26.33 21.31
CA ALA A 127 0.85 -27.60 21.77
C ALA A 127 1.96 -28.50 22.34
N ASP A 128 3.02 -28.73 21.58
CA ASP A 128 4.15 -29.58 21.98
C ASP A 128 4.81 -29.06 23.27
N THR A 129 5.01 -27.74 23.37
CA THR A 129 5.61 -27.12 24.57
C THR A 129 4.70 -27.21 25.80
N ASN A 130 3.38 -27.12 25.65
CA ASN A 130 2.45 -27.34 26.77
C ASN A 130 2.46 -28.79 27.29
N GLU A 131 2.64 -29.77 26.39
CA GLU A 131 2.80 -31.17 26.77
C GLU A 131 4.07 -31.38 27.60
N LEU A 132 5.20 -30.85 27.13
CA LEU A 132 6.48 -30.93 27.85
C LEU A 132 6.43 -30.22 29.21
N GLN A 133 5.81 -29.03 29.27
CA GLN A 133 5.63 -28.30 30.52
C GLN A 133 4.82 -29.09 31.54
N THR A 134 3.79 -29.81 31.10
CA THR A 134 2.98 -30.66 31.97
C THR A 134 3.77 -31.86 32.49
N ASP A 135 4.64 -32.45 31.66
CA ASP A 135 5.45 -33.61 32.04
C ASP A 135 6.53 -33.26 33.09
N TRP A 136 7.10 -32.06 32.99
CA TRP A 136 8.19 -31.56 33.84
C TRP A 136 7.72 -30.81 35.10
N ALA A 137 6.47 -30.38 35.17
CA ALA A 137 5.94 -29.72 36.36
C ALA A 137 5.98 -30.66 37.57
N ASN A 138 6.08 -30.10 38.79
CA ASN A 138 6.02 -30.88 40.02
C ASN A 138 4.69 -31.67 40.10
N GLY A 139 4.78 -33.00 40.22
CA GLY A 139 3.65 -33.93 40.10
C GLY A 139 3.33 -34.39 38.67
N GLY A 140 4.11 -33.96 37.67
CA GLY A 140 4.09 -34.44 36.29
C GLY A 140 4.72 -35.83 36.17
N ARG A 141 4.60 -36.49 35.00
CA ARG A 141 5.05 -37.90 34.90
C ARG A 141 6.57 -38.00 34.95
N LEU A 142 7.31 -37.13 34.25
CA LEU A 142 8.77 -37.16 34.29
C LEU A 142 9.30 -36.78 35.67
N ASP A 143 8.71 -35.76 36.28
CA ASP A 143 9.02 -35.33 37.64
C ASP A 143 8.86 -36.48 38.66
N LEU A 144 7.71 -37.15 38.67
CA LEU A 144 7.48 -38.31 39.56
C LEU A 144 8.42 -39.49 39.31
N LEU A 145 8.81 -39.72 38.05
CA LEU A 145 9.80 -40.75 37.73
C LEU A 145 11.19 -40.37 38.25
N ILE A 146 11.58 -39.10 38.15
CA ILE A 146 12.84 -38.59 38.68
C ILE A 146 12.86 -38.65 40.20
N ASP A 147 11.77 -38.28 40.86
CA ASP A 147 11.60 -38.40 42.32
C ASP A 147 11.79 -39.85 42.76
N ALA A 148 11.13 -40.79 42.07
CA ALA A 148 11.25 -42.21 42.36
C ALA A 148 12.68 -42.73 42.14
N ILE A 149 13.34 -42.35 41.04
CA ILE A 149 14.72 -42.75 40.76
C ILE A 149 15.66 -42.23 41.84
N THR A 150 15.54 -40.96 42.21
CA THR A 150 16.37 -40.33 43.26
C THR A 150 16.20 -41.06 44.58
N THR A 151 14.95 -41.38 44.95
CA THR A 151 14.63 -42.19 46.15
C THR A 151 15.32 -43.56 46.12
N TYR A 152 15.31 -44.27 44.99
CA TYR A 152 15.98 -45.57 44.90
C TYR A 152 17.51 -45.46 44.94
N VAL A 153 18.07 -44.40 44.35
CA VAL A 153 19.51 -44.14 44.40
C VAL A 153 19.96 -43.88 45.84
N ASP A 154 19.18 -43.11 46.62
CA ASP A 154 19.46 -42.84 48.02
C ASP A 154 19.50 -44.13 48.85
N LEU A 155 18.54 -45.05 48.63
CA LEU A 155 18.52 -46.35 49.32
C LEU A 155 19.75 -47.22 49.00
N ILE A 156 20.27 -47.15 47.78
CA ILE A 156 21.46 -47.91 47.36
C ILE A 156 22.72 -47.31 47.98
N ASP A 157 22.82 -45.98 48.03
CA ASP A 157 23.94 -45.30 48.67
C ASP A 157 24.01 -45.63 50.16
N ASP A 158 22.87 -45.56 50.86
CA ASP A 158 22.75 -45.95 52.27
C ASP A 158 23.18 -47.40 52.51
N ALA A 159 22.74 -48.34 51.66
CA ALA A 159 23.15 -49.74 51.76
C ALA A 159 24.64 -49.94 51.52
N THR A 160 25.23 -49.21 50.57
CA THR A 160 26.65 -49.26 50.25
C THR A 160 27.50 -48.71 51.39
N ASN A 161 27.09 -47.57 51.96
CA ASN A 161 27.70 -46.96 53.13
C ASN A 161 27.62 -47.89 54.36
N GLY A 162 26.46 -48.51 54.59
CA GLY A 162 26.29 -49.50 55.66
C GLY A 162 27.19 -50.73 55.49
N LEU A 163 27.32 -51.26 54.28
CA LEU A 163 28.22 -52.38 54.00
C LEU A 163 29.69 -51.99 54.21
N ALA A 164 30.10 -50.78 53.79
CA ALA A 164 31.45 -50.27 54.02
C ALA A 164 31.77 -50.16 55.53
N ALA A 165 30.81 -49.69 56.33
CA ALA A 165 30.95 -49.62 57.78
C ALA A 165 31.11 -51.02 58.40
N ILE A 166 30.25 -51.98 58.03
CA ILE A 166 30.34 -53.37 58.51
C ILE A 166 31.69 -53.99 58.14
N LYS A 167 32.17 -53.78 56.91
CA LYS A 167 33.47 -54.27 56.46
C LYS A 167 34.60 -53.73 57.33
N ALA A 168 34.56 -52.43 57.66
CA ALA A 168 35.55 -51.81 58.53
C ALA A 168 35.55 -52.40 59.95
N GLU A 169 34.40 -52.77 60.50
CA GLU A 169 34.29 -53.43 61.82
C GLU A 169 34.82 -54.87 61.81
N VAL A 170 34.70 -55.60 60.69
CA VAL A 170 35.15 -57.00 60.59
C VAL A 170 36.65 -57.11 60.30
N GLU A 171 37.21 -56.15 59.56
CA GLU A 171 38.62 -56.15 59.16
C GLU A 171 39.56 -55.40 60.12
N GLY A 172 39.02 -54.56 61.02
CA GLY A 172 39.77 -53.81 62.03
C GLY A 172 39.97 -54.56 63.35
#